data_AF-A0A1I7H028-F1
#
_entry.id   AF-A0A1I7H028-F1
#
_cell.length_a   1.000
_cell.length_b   1.000
_cell.length_c   1.000
_cell.angle_alpha   90.00
_cell.angle_beta   90.00
_cell.angle_gamma   90.00
#
_symmetry.space_group_name_H-M   'P 1'
#
loop_
_entity.id
_entity.type
_entity.pdbx_description
1 polymer ?
#
loop_
_entity_poly.entity_id
_entity_poly.type
_entity_poly.pdbx_seq_one_letter_code
_entity_poly.pdbx_strand_id
1 'polypeptide(L)'
;MGKVFYIDMSEVTTNEEFQELLVKELPLPDYYGKNLDALNDVLTEMGNGWNIIFYNTKYAKKKLGKYYDALKRLCMEVSEDSFNLKIRFFD
;
A
#
# COMPACT_ATOMS: atom_id res chain seq x y z
N MET A 1 -13.49 12.75 9.89
CA MET A 1 -13.74 11.38 9.39
C MET A 1 -12.55 10.98 8.54
N GLY A 2 -11.92 9.84 8.82
CA GLY A 2 -10.82 9.32 7.99
C GLY A 2 -11.33 8.80 6.64
N LYS A 3 -10.46 8.78 5.63
CA LYS A 3 -10.77 8.22 4.30
C LYS A 3 -10.40 6.73 4.28
N VAL A 4 -11.25 5.91 3.67
CA VAL A 4 -11.01 4.47 3.52
C VAL A 4 -10.71 4.16 2.06
N PHE A 5 -9.63 3.43 1.82
CA PHE A 5 -9.18 3.00 0.50
C PHE A 5 -9.16 1.48 0.44
N TYR A 6 -9.75 0.92 -0.61
CA TYR A 6 -9.83 -0.52 -0.84
C TYR A 6 -8.99 -0.88 -2.05
N ILE A 7 -8.00 -1.75 -1.87
CA ILE A 7 -7.02 -2.11 -2.90
C ILE A 7 -7.16 -3.60 -3.17
N ASP A 8 -7.73 -3.95 -4.32
CA ASP A 8 -7.91 -5.34 -4.76
C ASP A 8 -6.61 -5.89 -5.35
N MET A 9 -6.03 -6.86 -4.68
CA MET A 9 -4.75 -7.47 -5.08
C MET A 9 -4.93 -8.75 -5.91
N SER A 10 -6.14 -9.07 -6.35
CA SER A 10 -6.45 -10.31 -7.08
C SER A 10 -5.73 -10.45 -8.42
N GLU A 11 -5.53 -9.34 -9.13
CA GLU A 11 -4.88 -9.32 -10.45
C GLU A 11 -3.39 -8.97 -10.41
N VAL A 12 -2.83 -8.69 -9.23
CA VAL A 12 -1.44 -8.25 -9.10
C VAL A 12 -0.48 -9.42 -9.20
N THR A 13 0.38 -9.40 -10.21
CA THR A 13 1.41 -10.43 -10.45
C THR A 13 2.83 -9.90 -10.53
N THR A 14 3.00 -8.60 -10.77
CA THR A 14 4.29 -7.92 -10.84
C THR A 14 4.35 -6.70 -9.93
N ASN A 15 5.57 -6.23 -9.64
CA ASN A 15 5.76 -5.04 -8.80
C ASN A 15 5.23 -3.79 -9.52
N GLU A 16 5.37 -3.74 -10.85
CA GLU A 16 4.89 -2.67 -11.69
C GLU A 16 3.36 -2.56 -11.65
N GLU A 17 2.65 -3.69 -11.82
CA GLU A 17 1.18 -3.75 -11.70
C GLU A 17 0.70 -3.27 -10.31
N PHE A 18 1.41 -3.66 -9.25
CA PHE A 18 1.11 -3.19 -7.90
C PHE A 18 1.24 -1.66 -7.81
N GLN A 19 2.32 -1.10 -8.32
CA GLN A 19 2.58 0.34 -8.27
C GLN A 19 1.56 1.14 -9.10
N GLU A 20 1.14 0.61 -10.25
CA GLU A 20 0.07 1.19 -11.06
C GLU A 20 -1.29 1.13 -10.35
N LEU A 21 -1.57 0.03 -9.66
CA LEU A 21 -2.76 -0.10 -8.83
C LEU A 21 -2.79 0.94 -7.71
N LEU A 22 -1.65 1.20 -7.05
CA LEU A 22 -1.58 2.25 -6.02
C LEU A 22 -1.88 3.64 -6.59
N VAL A 23 -1.32 3.98 -7.75
CA VAL A 23 -1.58 5.27 -8.42
C VAL A 23 -3.06 5.42 -8.78
N LYS A 24 -3.74 4.31 -9.11
CA LYS A 24 -5.16 4.31 -9.45
C LYS A 24 -6.06 4.48 -8.23
N GLU A 25 -5.74 3.81 -7.12
CA GLU A 25 -6.66 3.69 -5.97
C GLU A 25 -6.37 4.68 -4.83
N LEU A 26 -5.15 5.25 -4.78
CA LEU A 26 -4.75 6.22 -3.76
C LEU A 26 -4.56 7.61 -4.37
N PRO A 27 -4.84 8.69 -3.61
CA PRO A 27 -4.61 10.05 -4.05
C PRO A 27 -3.12 10.40 -3.91
N LEU A 28 -2.27 9.73 -4.70
CA LEU A 28 -0.82 9.93 -4.71
C LEU A 28 -0.47 11.23 -5.46
N PRO A 29 0.65 11.88 -5.11
CA PRO A 29 1.12 13.06 -5.83
C PRO A 29 1.64 12.71 -7.23
N ASP A 30 1.63 13.70 -8.14
CA ASP A 30 2.10 13.54 -9.53
C ASP A 30 3.58 13.11 -9.63
N TYR A 31 4.37 13.37 -8.58
CA TYR A 31 5.78 12.99 -8.48
C TYR A 31 6.01 11.61 -7.85
N TYR A 32 4.97 10.77 -7.69
CA TYR A 32 5.09 9.45 -7.10
C TYR A 32 6.06 8.53 -7.88
N GLY A 33 7.16 8.14 -7.24
CA GLY A 33 8.29 7.42 -7.86
C GLY A 33 8.08 5.93 -8.16
N LYS A 34 6.87 5.38 -7.96
CA LYS A 34 6.50 3.98 -8.23
C LYS A 34 7.45 2.93 -7.60
N ASN A 35 7.83 3.14 -6.35
CA ASN A 35 8.65 2.19 -5.58
C ASN A 35 8.27 2.23 -4.09
N LEU A 36 8.86 1.34 -3.28
CA LEU A 36 8.55 1.26 -1.85
C LEU A 36 9.00 2.50 -1.08
N ASP A 37 10.15 3.09 -1.41
CA ASP A 37 10.62 4.31 -0.74
C ASP A 37 9.66 5.48 -0.99
N ALA A 38 9.22 5.67 -2.23
CA ALA A 38 8.21 6.66 -2.58
C ALA A 38 6.86 6.40 -1.90
N LEU A 39 6.49 5.13 -1.67
CA LEU A 39 5.31 4.77 -0.90
C LEU A 39 5.47 5.17 0.58
N ASN A 40 6.65 4.93 1.16
CA ASN A 40 6.96 5.33 2.53
C ASN A 40 6.78 6.85 2.70
N ASP A 41 7.38 7.63 1.80
CA ASP A 41 7.31 9.09 1.82
C ASP A 41 5.85 9.57 1.80
N VAL A 42 5.04 9.04 0.88
CA VAL A 42 3.62 9.43 0.77
C VAL A 42 2.81 9.00 2.00
N LEU A 43 3.00 7.79 2.51
CA LEU A 43 2.27 7.32 3.69
C LEU A 43 2.62 8.15 4.93
N THR A 44 3.89 8.56 5.06
CA THR A 44 4.37 9.39 6.17
C THR A 44 3.86 10.82 6.07
N GLU A 45 3.92 11.44 4.88
CA GLU A 45 3.55 12.84 4.68
C GLU A 45 2.04 13.06 4.54
N MET A 46 1.35 12.17 3.82
CA MET A 46 -0.04 12.35 3.39
C MET A 46 -1.01 11.32 3.98
N GLY A 47 -0.50 10.21 4.53
CA GLY A 47 -1.31 9.09 5.02
C GLY A 47 -2.08 9.35 6.32
N ASN A 48 -1.90 10.52 6.96
CA ASN A 48 -2.63 10.86 8.18
C ASN A 48 -4.16 10.83 7.96
N GLY A 49 -4.84 9.98 8.73
CA GLY A 49 -6.29 9.77 8.63
C GLY A 49 -6.72 8.83 7.50
N TRP A 50 -5.78 8.15 6.83
CA TRP A 50 -6.08 7.12 5.84
C TRP A 50 -6.27 5.77 6.50
N ASN A 51 -7.18 5.00 5.92
CA ASN A 51 -7.45 3.63 6.28
C ASN A 51 -7.37 2.76 5.03
N ILE A 52 -6.22 2.13 4.81
CA ILE A 52 -5.90 1.37 3.61
C ILE A 52 -6.16 -0.11 3.87
N ILE A 53 -6.94 -0.74 2.99
CA ILE A 53 -7.33 -2.14 3.08
C ILE A 53 -6.91 -2.84 1.79
N PHE A 54 -5.82 -3.61 1.87
CA PHE A 54 -5.44 -4.55 0.83
C PHE A 54 -6.25 -5.84 1.02
N TYR A 55 -6.93 -6.30 -0.02
CA TYR A 55 -7.74 -7.53 0.04
C TYR A 55 -7.47 -8.44 -1.15
N ASN A 56 -7.93 -9.70 -1.10
CA ASN A 56 -7.59 -10.76 -2.05
C ASN A 56 -6.06 -10.98 -2.18
N THR A 57 -5.30 -10.84 -1.09
CA THR A 57 -3.83 -10.73 -1.18
C THR A 57 -3.11 -12.05 -1.41
N LYS A 58 -3.81 -13.18 -1.33
CA LYS A 58 -3.24 -14.52 -1.42
C LYS A 58 -2.41 -14.75 -2.69
N TYR A 59 -2.90 -14.28 -3.84
CA TYR A 59 -2.22 -14.48 -5.12
C TYR A 59 -1.01 -13.55 -5.27
N ALA A 60 -1.21 -12.25 -4.99
CA ALA A 60 -0.12 -11.27 -4.99
C ALA A 60 1.02 -11.64 -4.04
N LYS A 61 0.71 -12.14 -2.84
CA LYS A 61 1.71 -12.65 -1.90
C LYS A 61 2.61 -13.71 -2.52
N LYS A 62 2.03 -14.67 -3.25
CA LYS A 62 2.80 -15.74 -3.93
C LYS A 62 3.63 -15.20 -5.10
N LYS A 63 3.11 -14.22 -5.84
CA LYS A 63 3.74 -13.70 -7.05
C LYS A 63 4.86 -12.71 -6.78
N LEU A 64 4.63 -11.77 -5.87
CA LEU A 64 5.59 -10.72 -5.51
C LEU A 64 6.65 -11.22 -4.51
N GLY A 65 6.35 -12.27 -3.74
CA GLY A 65 7.30 -12.93 -2.83
C GLY A 65 7.95 -11.93 -1.86
N LYS A 66 9.29 -11.83 -1.90
CA LYS A 66 10.07 -10.93 -1.05
C LYS A 66 9.62 -9.47 -1.13
N TYR A 67 9.13 -9.03 -2.30
CA TYR A 67 8.62 -7.67 -2.46
C TYR A 67 7.34 -7.46 -1.63
N TYR A 68 6.44 -8.44 -1.59
CA TYR A 68 5.24 -8.37 -0.74
C TYR A 68 5.60 -8.37 0.75
N ASP A 69 6.62 -9.15 1.15
CA ASP A 69 7.10 -9.13 2.54
C ASP A 69 7.67 -7.76 2.92
N ALA A 70 8.44 -7.13 2.02
CA ALA A 70 8.96 -5.78 2.20
C ALA A 70 7.85 -4.73 2.26
N LEU A 71 6.85 -4.81 1.37
CA LEU A 71 5.65 -3.98 1.41
C LEU A 71 4.94 -4.08 2.77
N LYS A 72 4.68 -5.30 3.24
CA LYS A 72 4.01 -5.52 4.52
C LYS A 72 4.78 -4.91 5.69
N ARG A 73 6.09 -5.10 5.70
CA ARG A 73 6.97 -4.55 6.74
C ARG A 73 6.91 -3.02 6.74
N LEU A 74 7.07 -2.39 5.58
CA LEU A 74 6.96 -0.95 5.43
C LEU A 74 5.61 -0.43 5.91
N CYS A 75 4.51 -1.05 5.48
CA CYS A 75 3.16 -0.63 5.90
C CYS A 75 2.96 -0.76 7.41
N MET A 76 3.54 -1.79 8.04
CA MET A 76 3.49 -1.97 9.49
C MET A 76 4.26 -0.85 10.19
N GLU A 77 5.52 -0.64 9.83
CA GLU A 77 6.42 0.37 10.40
C GLU A 77 5.78 1.79 10.33
N VAL A 78 5.33 2.21 9.15
CA VAL A 78 4.73 3.57 8.98
C VAL A 78 3.39 3.71 9.71
N SER A 79 2.62 2.62 9.86
CA SER A 79 1.35 2.66 10.60
C SER A 79 1.54 2.63 12.12
N GLU A 80 2.64 2.08 12.63
CA GLU A 80 2.98 2.10 14.06
C GLU A 80 3.39 3.50 14.51
N ASP A 81 4.10 4.24 13.65
CA ASP A 81 4.55 5.60 13.91
C ASP A 81 3.43 6.66 13.80
N SER A 82 2.26 6.28 13.27
CA SER A 82 1.14 7.21 13.01
C SER A 82 -0.19 6.73 13.59
N PHE A 83 -0.66 7.40 14.65
CA PHE A 83 -1.91 7.05 15.36
C PHE A 83 -3.16 7.00 14.46
N ASN A 84 -3.15 7.72 13.34
CA ASN A 84 -4.32 7.91 12.46
C ASN A 84 -4.18 7.23 11.10
N LEU A 85 -3.02 6.65 10.76
CA LEU A 85 -2.87 5.82 9.58
C LEU A 85 -3.13 4.36 9.96
N LYS A 86 -4.04 3.70 9.25
CA LYS A 86 -4.34 2.28 9.48
C LYS A 86 -4.17 1.52 8.18
N ILE A 87 -3.38 0.45 8.21
CA ILE A 87 -3.17 -0.40 7.03
C ILE A 87 -3.47 -1.85 7.43
N ARG A 88 -4.28 -2.55 6.62
CA ARG A 88 -4.66 -3.95 6.86
C ARG A 88 -4.58 -4.76 5.57
N PHE A 89 -4.26 -6.05 5.73
CA PHE A 89 -4.18 -7.02 4.65
C PHE A 89 -5.13 -8.17 4.94
N PHE A 90 -6.00 -8.49 3.98
CA PHE A 90 -6.95 -9.59 4.04
C PHE A 90 -6.74 -10.54 2.86
N ASP A 91 -6.84 -11.83 3.13
CA ASP A 91 -6.78 -12.87 2.09
C ASP A 91 -8.17 -13.18 1.54
#